data_AF-A0A832B7Z2-F1
#
_entry.id   AF-A0A832B7Z2-F1
#
_cell.length_a   1.000
_cell.length_b   1.000
_cell.length_c   1.000
_cell.angle_alpha   90.00
_cell.angle_beta   90.00
_cell.angle_gamma   90.00
#
_symmetry.space_group_name_H-M   'P 1'
#
loop_
_entity.id
_entity.type
_entity.pdbx_description
1 polymer ?
#
loop_
_entity_poly.entity_id
_entity_poly.type
_entity_poly.pdbx_seq_one_letter_code
_entity_poly.pdbx_strand_id
1 'polypeptide(L)'
;VAMTGDGVNDSPALKQAEVGIAVSNATDVAKSVADLVLVKDGIEVLVDAVKESRRIFERMMTYTLAKVGKIIQIVFFLTIMLLAFRVIGIRPFELILLIFTNDIVNISISTDNVGYSHSPDAWNTKLITESSLILGFFLLLFALLFVPVSHYLALTLLGFQTLIFLMFNFTDKLYIFSVREKGHMWNSAPSKSLVFASIAGIAFGIVISYYGIMIYPISAYSILLLIVLGIIFILAFDYVKIYLFRKLKIR
;
A
#
# COMPACT_ATOMS: atom_id res chain seq x y z
N VAL A 1 28.21 -2.72 -0.04
CA VAL A 1 28.95 -3.81 0.61
C VAL A 1 28.74 -3.71 2.12
N ALA A 2 28.42 -4.83 2.78
CA ALA A 2 28.39 -4.88 4.24
C ALA A 2 29.72 -5.46 4.75
N MET A 3 30.26 -4.91 5.84
CA MET A 3 31.52 -5.35 6.42
C MET A 3 31.34 -5.76 7.87
N THR A 4 31.93 -6.88 8.26
CA THR A 4 31.98 -7.35 9.65
C THR A 4 33.38 -7.12 10.22
N GLY A 5 33.48 -6.66 11.46
CA GLY A 5 34.76 -6.42 12.14
C GLY A 5 34.65 -6.54 13.65
N ASP A 6 35.80 -6.68 14.31
CA ASP A 6 35.90 -6.85 15.76
C ASP A 6 36.91 -5.89 16.41
N GLY A 7 37.90 -5.42 15.65
CA GLY A 7 39.01 -4.63 16.15
C GLY A 7 38.96 -3.14 15.81
N VAL A 8 39.81 -2.38 16.51
CA VAL A 8 40.09 -0.96 16.22
C VAL A 8 40.60 -0.80 14.79
N ASN A 9 41.36 -1.77 14.29
CA ASN A 9 41.91 -1.77 12.93
C ASN A 9 40.82 -1.84 11.85
N ASP A 10 39.67 -2.45 12.17
CA ASP A 10 38.54 -2.56 11.24
C ASP A 10 37.68 -1.29 11.21
N SER A 11 37.86 -0.38 12.18
CA SER A 11 37.01 0.80 12.35
C SER A 11 36.92 1.70 11.11
N PRO A 12 38.02 1.99 10.37
CA PRO A 12 37.92 2.77 9.12
C PRO A 12 37.07 2.06 8.06
N ALA A 13 37.20 0.73 7.96
CA ALA A 13 36.55 -0.05 6.93
C ALA A 13 35.07 -0.32 7.28
N LEU A 14 34.75 -0.55 8.56
CA LEU A 14 33.39 -0.53 9.10
C LEU A 14 32.69 0.79 8.81
N LYS A 15 33.39 1.91 8.96
CA LYS A 15 32.83 3.24 8.72
C LYS A 15 32.63 3.56 7.23
N GLN A 16 33.45 2.97 6.35
CA GLN A 16 33.38 3.18 4.90
C GLN A 16 32.34 2.27 4.23
N ALA A 17 32.01 1.12 4.84
CA ALA A 17 31.00 0.21 4.33
C ALA A 17 29.60 0.85 4.33
N GLU A 18 28.73 0.41 3.43
CA GLU A 18 27.32 0.84 3.41
C GLU A 18 26.56 0.33 4.64
N VAL A 19 27.02 -0.76 5.24
CA VAL A 19 26.58 -1.25 6.55
C VAL A 19 27.79 -1.85 7.28
N GLY A 20 28.27 -1.19 8.33
CA GLY A 20 29.28 -1.71 9.24
C GLY A 20 28.66 -2.54 10.36
N ILE A 21 29.17 -3.75 10.60
CA ILE A 21 28.64 -4.69 11.59
C ILE A 21 29.73 -5.10 12.58
N ALA A 22 29.54 -4.76 13.86
CA ALA A 22 30.41 -5.19 14.94
C ALA A 22 29.89 -6.48 15.60
N VAL A 23 30.78 -7.44 15.83
CA VAL A 23 30.46 -8.67 16.59
C VAL A 23 30.31 -8.38 18.09
N SER A 24 29.68 -9.30 18.83
CA SER A 24 29.39 -9.18 20.27
C SER A 24 30.63 -8.94 21.13
N ASN A 25 31.72 -9.61 20.83
CA ASN A 25 33.01 -9.47 21.51
C ASN A 25 33.92 -8.40 20.90
N ALA A 26 33.41 -7.57 19.98
CA ALA A 26 34.17 -6.50 19.37
C ALA A 26 34.59 -5.43 20.40
N THR A 27 35.71 -4.77 20.10
CA THR A 27 36.20 -3.61 20.83
C THR A 27 35.17 -2.48 20.87
N ASP A 28 35.18 -1.68 21.93
CA ASP A 28 34.24 -0.55 22.07
C ASP A 28 34.38 0.46 20.92
N VAL A 29 35.60 0.61 20.39
CA VAL A 29 35.84 1.46 19.22
C VAL A 29 35.12 0.90 18.00
N ALA A 30 35.26 -0.40 17.70
CA ALA A 30 34.57 -1.05 16.58
C ALA A 30 33.04 -0.96 16.71
N LYS A 31 32.50 -1.16 17.93
CA LYS A 31 31.06 -1.00 18.21
C LYS A 31 30.57 0.43 18.03
N SER A 32 31.39 1.42 18.38
CA SER A 32 31.01 2.84 18.28
C SER A 32 30.90 3.35 16.85
N VAL A 33 31.58 2.69 15.89
CA VAL A 33 31.58 3.09 14.48
C VAL A 33 30.67 2.23 13.60
N ALA A 34 30.20 1.08 14.09
CA ALA A 34 29.32 0.18 13.36
C ALA A 34 27.85 0.67 13.35
N ASP A 35 27.14 0.37 12.27
CA ASP A 35 25.69 0.65 12.14
C ASP A 35 24.84 -0.42 12.85
N LEU A 36 25.39 -1.63 13.00
CA LEU A 36 24.73 -2.75 13.66
C LEU A 36 25.71 -3.46 14.61
N VAL A 37 25.25 -3.76 15.82
CA VAL A 37 26.03 -4.50 16.83
C VAL A 37 25.32 -5.80 17.15
N LEU A 38 26.02 -6.92 16.95
CA LEU A 38 25.50 -8.23 17.33
C LEU A 38 25.56 -8.39 18.85
N VAL A 39 24.42 -8.62 19.47
CA VAL A 39 24.35 -8.85 20.93
C VAL A 39 24.65 -10.31 21.28
N LYS A 40 24.33 -11.23 20.37
CA LYS A 40 24.62 -12.65 20.51
C LYS A 40 25.88 -13.01 19.74
N ASP A 41 26.62 -13.98 20.27
CA ASP A 41 27.75 -14.57 19.56
C ASP A 41 27.28 -15.31 18.31
N GLY A 42 28.10 -15.26 17.25
CA GLY A 42 27.85 -15.98 16.00
C GLY A 42 27.31 -15.10 14.87
N ILE A 43 27.83 -15.35 13.67
CA ILE A 43 27.49 -14.64 12.43
C ILE A 43 26.15 -15.12 11.86
N GLU A 44 25.64 -16.26 12.34
CA GLU A 44 24.37 -16.86 11.91
C GLU A 44 23.18 -15.90 12.06
N VAL A 45 23.19 -15.04 13.08
CA VAL A 45 22.17 -14.00 13.31
C VAL A 45 22.06 -13.03 12.13
N LEU A 46 23.13 -12.83 11.36
CA LEU A 46 23.10 -11.99 10.16
C LEU A 46 22.21 -12.58 9.07
N VAL A 47 22.07 -13.91 8.99
CA VAL A 47 21.18 -14.53 8.00
C VAL A 47 19.73 -14.13 8.27
N ASP A 48 19.33 -14.12 9.55
CA ASP A 48 17.98 -13.71 9.95
C ASP A 48 17.77 -12.21 9.78
N ALA A 49 18.78 -11.39 10.09
CA ALA A 49 18.75 -9.96 9.82
C ALA A 49 18.57 -9.64 8.32
N VAL A 50 19.27 -10.36 7.44
CA VAL A 50 19.13 -10.22 5.98
C VAL A 50 17.74 -10.66 5.51
N LYS A 51 17.20 -11.77 6.04
CA LYS A 51 15.84 -12.21 5.72
C LYS A 51 14.78 -11.18 6.13
N GLU A 52 14.89 -10.61 7.33
CA GLU A 52 13.95 -9.58 7.79
C GLU A 52 14.10 -8.28 6.99
N SER A 53 15.33 -7.88 6.66
CA SER A 53 15.58 -6.72 5.79
C SER A 53 14.90 -6.88 4.43
N ARG A 54 15.01 -8.05 3.78
CA ARG A 54 14.31 -8.34 2.52
C ARG A 54 12.79 -8.36 2.67
N ARG A 55 12.27 -8.86 3.79
CA ARG A 55 10.83 -8.79 4.09
C ARG A 55 10.35 -7.34 4.24
N ILE A 56 11.12 -6.49 4.92
CA ILE A 56 10.83 -5.06 5.03
C ILE A 56 10.85 -4.40 3.65
N PHE A 57 11.81 -4.76 2.78
CA PHE A 57 11.86 -4.26 1.41
C PHE A 57 10.60 -4.60 0.61
N GLU A 58 10.11 -5.85 0.68
CA GLU A 58 8.87 -6.27 0.01
C GLU A 58 7.62 -5.57 0.56
N ARG A 59 7.55 -5.34 1.88
CA ARG A 59 6.48 -4.51 2.50
C ARG A 59 6.54 -3.07 2.00
N MET A 60 7.73 -2.48 1.88
CA MET A 60 7.93 -1.15 1.31
C MET A 60 7.50 -1.11 -0.16
N MET A 61 7.85 -2.12 -0.96
CA MET A 61 7.43 -2.24 -2.36
C MET A 61 5.90 -2.23 -2.49
N THR A 62 5.22 -3.05 -1.67
CA THR A 62 3.75 -3.10 -1.59
C THR A 62 3.18 -1.72 -1.29
N TYR A 63 3.71 -1.05 -0.26
CA TYR A 63 3.29 0.31 0.10
C TYR A 63 3.50 1.30 -1.05
N THR A 64 4.67 1.29 -1.70
CA THR A 64 4.99 2.22 -2.79
C THR A 64 4.08 2.01 -4.00
N LEU A 65 3.87 0.77 -4.44
CA LEU A 65 2.96 0.46 -5.56
C LEU A 65 1.51 0.86 -5.24
N ALA A 66 1.06 0.60 -4.01
CA ALA A 66 -0.26 1.00 -3.56
C ALA A 66 -0.40 2.53 -3.56
N LYS A 67 0.56 3.24 -2.94
CA LYS A 67 0.50 4.68 -2.74
C LYS A 67 0.57 5.43 -4.07
N VAL A 68 1.51 5.09 -4.94
CA VAL A 68 1.68 5.76 -6.24
C VAL A 68 0.45 5.53 -7.13
N GLY A 69 -0.05 4.29 -7.22
CA GLY A 69 -1.25 3.99 -8.00
C GLY A 69 -2.48 4.77 -7.53
N LYS A 70 -2.65 4.91 -6.20
CA LYS A 70 -3.76 5.67 -5.61
C LYS A 70 -3.64 7.18 -5.75
N ILE A 71 -2.43 7.73 -5.66
CA ILE A 71 -2.21 9.15 -5.96
C ILE A 71 -2.59 9.45 -7.41
N ILE A 72 -2.16 8.59 -8.36
CA ILE A 72 -2.54 8.72 -9.77
C ILE A 72 -4.06 8.66 -9.93
N GLN A 73 -4.72 7.66 -9.34
CA GLN A 73 -6.18 7.54 -9.40
C GLN A 73 -6.88 8.81 -8.88
N ILE A 74 -6.56 9.25 -7.65
CA ILE A 74 -7.26 10.36 -6.99
C ILE A 74 -7.02 11.67 -7.74
N VAL A 75 -5.76 12.00 -8.09
CA VAL A 75 -5.43 13.27 -8.76
C VAL A 75 -6.14 13.36 -10.11
N PHE A 76 -5.99 12.34 -10.96
CA PHE A 76 -6.63 12.36 -12.28
C PHE A 76 -8.16 12.34 -12.17
N PHE A 77 -8.73 11.58 -11.23
CA PHE A 77 -10.17 11.58 -11.00
C PHE A 77 -10.67 12.99 -10.67
N LEU A 78 -10.04 13.67 -9.70
CA LEU A 78 -10.44 15.02 -9.30
C LEU A 78 -10.25 16.04 -10.43
N THR A 79 -9.16 15.94 -11.19
CA THR A 79 -8.94 16.79 -12.36
C THR A 79 -10.03 16.59 -13.42
N ILE A 80 -10.40 15.35 -13.73
CA ILE A 80 -11.45 15.06 -14.71
C ILE A 80 -12.81 15.54 -14.20
N MET A 81 -13.14 15.31 -12.92
CA MET A 81 -14.39 15.81 -12.33
C MET A 81 -14.51 17.34 -12.42
N LEU A 82 -13.41 18.05 -12.14
CA LEU A 82 -13.39 19.50 -12.21
C LEU A 82 -13.45 20.03 -13.66
N LEU A 83 -12.65 19.48 -14.57
CA LEU A 83 -12.54 20.02 -15.94
C LEU A 83 -13.68 19.59 -16.85
N ALA A 84 -14.06 18.31 -16.82
CA ALA A 84 -15.09 17.76 -17.72
C ALA A 84 -16.50 17.96 -17.16
N PHE A 85 -16.70 17.74 -15.85
CA PHE A 85 -18.02 17.76 -15.22
C PHE A 85 -18.31 19.04 -14.43
N ARG A 86 -17.30 19.92 -14.23
CA ARG A 86 -17.42 21.17 -13.45
C ARG A 86 -17.93 20.95 -12.03
N VAL A 87 -17.64 19.80 -11.44
CA VAL A 87 -18.02 19.43 -10.07
C VAL A 87 -16.81 19.01 -9.26
N ILE A 88 -16.86 19.27 -7.96
CA ILE A 88 -15.88 18.75 -7.01
C ILE A 88 -16.27 17.30 -6.70
N GLY A 89 -15.45 16.33 -7.14
CA GLY A 89 -15.75 14.90 -7.01
C GLY A 89 -15.75 14.35 -5.57
N ILE A 90 -14.98 14.97 -4.67
CA ILE A 90 -14.92 14.65 -3.25
C ILE A 90 -14.77 15.95 -2.45
N ARG A 91 -15.50 16.11 -1.35
CA ARG A 91 -15.37 17.31 -0.52
C ARG A 91 -14.06 17.26 0.27
N PRO A 92 -13.44 18.41 0.61
CA PRO A 92 -12.23 18.45 1.41
C PRO A 92 -12.35 17.66 2.73
N PHE A 93 -13.50 17.74 3.40
CA PHE A 93 -13.75 17.00 4.63
C PHE A 93 -13.76 15.47 4.43
N GLU A 94 -14.41 14.98 3.37
CA GLU A 94 -14.41 13.56 3.00
C GLU A 94 -13.00 13.07 2.63
N LEU A 95 -12.20 13.92 1.98
CA LEU A 95 -10.81 13.62 1.68
C LEU A 95 -9.98 13.47 2.96
N ILE A 96 -10.21 14.31 3.97
CA ILE A 96 -9.55 14.18 5.29
C ILE A 96 -9.94 12.86 5.96
N LEU A 97 -11.24 12.51 5.97
CA LEU A 97 -11.71 11.22 6.49
C LEU A 97 -11.06 10.03 5.77
N LEU A 98 -10.90 10.14 4.45
CA LEU A 98 -10.26 9.12 3.63
C LEU A 98 -8.79 8.95 4.03
N ILE A 99 -8.04 10.04 4.14
CA ILE A 99 -6.63 10.04 4.55
C ILE A 99 -6.48 9.41 5.94
N PHE A 100 -7.27 9.87 6.91
CA PHE A 100 -7.24 9.34 8.27
C PHE A 100 -7.48 7.83 8.32
N THR A 101 -8.50 7.35 7.60
CA THR A 101 -8.80 5.92 7.55
C THR A 101 -7.69 5.12 6.89
N ASN A 102 -7.04 5.69 5.86
CA ASN A 102 -5.98 5.02 5.12
C ASN A 102 -4.67 4.95 5.91
N ASP A 103 -4.34 5.94 6.74
CA ASP A 103 -3.09 5.95 7.49
C ASP A 103 -3.00 4.79 8.50
N ILE A 104 -4.11 4.45 9.15
CA ILE A 104 -4.19 3.27 10.03
C ILE A 104 -3.85 1.99 9.26
N VAL A 105 -4.40 1.84 8.05
CA VAL A 105 -4.12 0.68 7.19
C VAL A 105 -2.67 0.70 6.69
N ASN A 106 -2.15 1.87 6.31
CA ASN A 106 -0.77 2.00 5.84
C ASN A 106 0.24 1.59 6.92
N ILE A 107 0.02 1.98 8.18
CA ILE A 107 0.88 1.57 9.30
C ILE A 107 0.84 0.04 9.46
N SER A 108 -0.33 -0.59 9.28
CA SER A 108 -0.47 -2.04 9.44
C SER A 108 0.29 -2.86 8.40
N ILE A 109 0.63 -2.30 7.22
CA ILE A 109 1.48 -2.95 6.20
C ILE A 109 2.86 -3.32 6.77
N SER A 110 3.38 -2.55 7.75
CA SER A 110 4.67 -2.84 8.39
C SER A 110 4.70 -4.21 9.10
N THR A 111 3.54 -4.71 9.51
CA THR A 111 3.38 -5.98 10.24
C THR A 111 2.97 -7.14 9.32
N ASP A 112 2.94 -6.91 8.02
CA ASP A 112 2.35 -7.85 7.07
C ASP A 112 3.24 -9.09 6.82
N ASN A 113 2.63 -10.21 6.44
CA ASN A 113 3.30 -11.50 6.27
C ASN A 113 3.82 -11.73 4.85
N VAL A 114 4.45 -10.72 4.22
CA VAL A 114 5.05 -10.89 2.89
C VAL A 114 6.26 -11.84 2.99
N GLY A 115 6.51 -12.61 1.92
CA GLY A 115 7.72 -13.39 1.78
C GLY A 115 8.98 -12.52 1.71
N TYR A 116 10.14 -13.15 1.82
CA TYR A 116 11.43 -12.50 1.55
C TYR A 116 11.99 -12.99 0.22
N SER A 117 12.69 -12.12 -0.51
CA SER A 117 13.34 -12.48 -1.78
C SER A 117 14.56 -13.39 -1.56
N HIS A 118 14.80 -14.32 -2.47
CA HIS A 118 15.98 -15.19 -2.42
C HIS A 118 17.23 -14.52 -3.02
N SER A 119 17.04 -13.53 -3.89
CA SER A 119 18.12 -12.69 -4.44
C SER A 119 18.17 -11.33 -3.75
N PRO A 120 19.29 -10.58 -3.84
CA PRO A 120 19.32 -9.19 -3.42
C PRO A 120 18.32 -8.35 -4.21
N ASP A 121 17.45 -7.63 -3.51
CA ASP A 121 16.48 -6.72 -4.13
C ASP A 121 17.13 -5.36 -4.42
N ALA A 122 16.66 -4.71 -5.48
CA ALA A 122 17.12 -3.38 -5.87
C ALA A 122 15.93 -2.52 -6.30
N TRP A 123 16.00 -1.22 -6.00
CA TRP A 123 14.99 -0.27 -6.44
C TRP A 123 15.05 -0.10 -7.96
N ASN A 124 13.96 -0.45 -8.63
CA ASN A 124 13.74 -0.11 -10.03
C ASN A 124 12.62 0.92 -10.12
N THR A 125 12.97 2.19 -9.94
CA THR A 125 12.01 3.31 -9.91
C THR A 125 11.18 3.39 -11.18
N LYS A 126 11.79 3.19 -12.35
CA LYS A 126 11.09 3.18 -13.64
C LYS A 126 10.00 2.10 -13.67
N LEU A 127 10.34 0.87 -13.29
CA LEU A 127 9.41 -0.25 -13.27
C LEU A 127 8.24 -0.02 -12.32
N ILE A 128 8.53 0.50 -11.13
CA ILE A 128 7.52 0.83 -10.11
C ILE A 128 6.58 1.91 -10.65
N THR A 129 7.12 2.97 -11.26
CA THR A 129 6.33 4.06 -11.83
C THR A 129 5.46 3.58 -13.00
N GLU A 130 6.02 2.84 -13.97
CA GLU A 130 5.26 2.32 -15.12
C GLU A 130 4.13 1.38 -14.67
N SER A 131 4.43 0.47 -13.73
CA SER A 131 3.43 -0.46 -13.20
C SER A 131 2.33 0.28 -12.45
N SER A 132 2.70 1.21 -11.57
CA SER A 132 1.75 2.00 -10.79
C SER A 132 0.88 2.90 -11.66
N LEU A 133 1.43 3.41 -12.76
CA LEU A 133 0.69 4.23 -13.73
C LEU A 133 -0.38 3.41 -14.45
N ILE A 134 -0.03 2.21 -14.91
CA ILE A 134 -0.98 1.30 -15.56
C ILE A 134 -2.07 0.86 -14.56
N LEU A 135 -1.68 0.39 -13.38
CA LEU A 135 -2.62 -0.01 -12.33
C LEU A 135 -3.52 1.15 -11.88
N GLY A 136 -2.94 2.33 -11.69
CA GLY A 136 -3.65 3.57 -11.35
C GLY A 136 -4.67 3.97 -12.42
N PHE A 137 -4.37 3.74 -13.69
CA PHE A 137 -5.31 3.99 -14.79
C PHE A 137 -6.52 3.05 -14.75
N PHE A 138 -6.34 1.75 -14.47
CA PHE A 138 -7.47 0.82 -14.29
C PHE A 138 -8.34 1.20 -13.09
N LEU A 139 -7.71 1.62 -11.98
CA LEU A 139 -8.41 2.15 -10.81
C LEU A 139 -9.18 3.45 -11.14
N LEU A 140 -8.62 4.31 -11.98
CA LEU A 140 -9.28 5.53 -12.46
C LEU A 140 -10.51 5.19 -13.32
N LEU A 141 -10.40 4.26 -14.26
CA LEU A 141 -11.54 3.81 -15.07
C LEU A 141 -12.68 3.29 -14.19
N PHE A 142 -12.34 2.53 -13.14
CA PHE A 142 -13.34 2.08 -12.16
C PHE A 142 -13.95 3.25 -11.39
N ALA A 143 -13.18 4.25 -10.98
CA ALA A 143 -13.73 5.44 -10.33
C ALA A 143 -14.67 6.22 -11.26
N LEU A 144 -14.34 6.35 -12.56
CA LEU A 144 -15.18 7.02 -13.54
C LEU A 144 -16.50 6.29 -13.82
N LEU A 145 -16.56 4.97 -13.63
CA LEU A 145 -17.81 4.19 -13.68
C LEU A 145 -18.85 4.71 -12.67
N PHE A 146 -18.43 5.31 -11.56
CA PHE A 146 -19.35 5.82 -10.55
C PHE A 146 -20.09 7.11 -10.96
N VAL A 147 -19.68 7.76 -12.05
CA VAL A 147 -20.43 8.89 -12.63
C VAL A 147 -21.77 8.43 -13.22
N PRO A 148 -21.83 7.51 -14.21
CA PRO A 148 -23.12 7.01 -14.68
C PRO A 148 -23.89 6.22 -13.61
N VAL A 149 -23.22 5.54 -12.68
CA VAL A 149 -23.90 4.84 -11.56
C VAL A 149 -24.61 5.84 -10.65
N SER A 150 -24.03 7.00 -10.38
CA SER A 150 -24.69 8.01 -9.53
C SER A 150 -25.93 8.60 -10.19
N HIS A 151 -25.91 8.77 -11.52
CA HIS A 151 -27.09 9.15 -12.31
C HIS A 151 -28.18 8.07 -12.27
N TYR A 152 -27.81 6.79 -12.43
CA TYR A 152 -28.75 5.67 -12.32
C TYR A 152 -29.42 5.60 -10.94
N LEU A 153 -28.65 5.87 -9.89
CA LEU A 153 -29.13 5.91 -8.50
C LEU A 153 -29.90 7.21 -8.15
N ALA A 154 -30.04 8.14 -9.09
CA ALA A 154 -30.65 9.45 -8.90
C ALA A 154 -30.09 10.22 -7.68
N LEU A 155 -28.77 10.13 -7.47
CA LEU A 155 -28.12 10.78 -6.32
C LEU A 155 -28.01 12.29 -6.53
N THR A 156 -28.15 13.04 -5.44
CA THR A 156 -27.76 14.45 -5.38
C THR A 156 -26.23 14.58 -5.45
N LEU A 157 -25.71 15.79 -5.72
CA LEU A 157 -24.26 16.04 -5.73
C LEU A 157 -23.60 15.62 -4.40
N LEU A 158 -24.25 15.89 -3.27
CA LEU A 158 -23.77 15.49 -1.95
C LEU A 158 -23.74 13.96 -1.79
N GLY A 159 -24.79 13.27 -2.27
CA GLY A 159 -24.82 11.81 -2.27
C GLY A 159 -23.76 11.19 -3.18
N PHE A 160 -23.48 11.80 -4.33
CA PHE A 160 -22.39 11.39 -5.22
C PHE A 160 -21.02 11.52 -4.54
N GLN A 161 -20.76 12.64 -3.86
CA GLN A 161 -19.50 12.87 -3.13
C GLN A 161 -19.29 11.84 -2.01
N THR A 162 -20.33 11.52 -1.23
CA THR A 162 -20.29 10.42 -0.25
C THR A 162 -20.03 9.07 -0.92
N LEU A 163 -20.66 8.81 -2.07
CA LEU A 163 -20.46 7.55 -2.81
C LEU A 163 -19.02 7.40 -3.30
N ILE A 164 -18.42 8.47 -3.83
CA ILE A 164 -17.02 8.50 -4.26
C ILE A 164 -16.08 8.32 -3.08
N PHE A 165 -16.33 9.00 -1.95
CA PHE A 165 -15.60 8.80 -0.71
C PHE A 165 -15.61 7.32 -0.29
N LEU A 166 -16.78 6.71 -0.22
CA LEU A 166 -16.93 5.31 0.18
C LEU A 166 -16.26 4.37 -0.83
N MET A 167 -16.29 4.70 -2.12
CA MET A 167 -15.67 3.92 -3.19
C MET A 167 -14.15 3.95 -3.07
N PHE A 168 -13.54 5.12 -2.86
CA PHE A 168 -12.11 5.20 -2.58
C PHE A 168 -11.78 4.47 -1.28
N ASN A 169 -12.56 4.70 -0.22
CA ASN A 169 -12.34 4.03 1.05
C ASN A 169 -12.31 2.52 0.88
N PHE A 170 -13.28 1.92 0.17
CA PHE A 170 -13.36 0.48 -0.06
C PHE A 170 -12.23 -0.04 -0.96
N THR A 171 -12.03 0.61 -2.12
CA THR A 171 -11.04 0.16 -3.10
C THR A 171 -9.60 0.34 -2.64
N ASP A 172 -9.31 1.29 -1.75
CA ASP A 172 -7.97 1.49 -1.19
C ASP A 172 -7.50 0.26 -0.42
N LYS A 173 -8.37 -0.32 0.40
CA LYS A 173 -8.04 -1.49 1.22
C LYS A 173 -7.90 -2.73 0.34
N LEU A 174 -8.85 -2.94 -0.56
CA LEU A 174 -8.81 -4.07 -1.49
C LEU A 174 -7.59 -4.02 -2.43
N TYR A 175 -7.21 -2.82 -2.88
CA TYR A 175 -6.04 -2.64 -3.73
C TYR A 175 -4.75 -3.08 -3.02
N ILE A 176 -4.58 -2.74 -1.73
CA ILE A 176 -3.43 -3.19 -0.92
C ILE A 176 -3.35 -4.72 -0.91
N PHE A 177 -4.46 -5.43 -0.67
CA PHE A 177 -4.46 -6.89 -0.68
C PHE A 177 -4.09 -7.47 -2.05
N SER A 178 -4.48 -6.80 -3.14
CA SER A 178 -4.10 -7.24 -4.49
C SER A 178 -2.62 -7.03 -4.79
N VAL A 179 -2.04 -5.86 -4.48
CA VAL A 179 -0.63 -5.57 -4.80
C VAL A 179 0.38 -6.16 -3.83
N ARG A 180 -0.06 -6.58 -2.65
CA ARG A 180 0.75 -7.30 -1.65
C ARG A 180 1.39 -8.57 -2.21
N GLU A 181 0.69 -9.23 -3.12
CA GLU A 181 1.15 -10.46 -3.76
C GLU A 181 1.41 -10.26 -5.25
N LYS A 182 2.54 -10.79 -5.73
CA LYS A 182 2.90 -10.74 -7.15
C LYS A 182 2.05 -11.70 -7.98
N GLY A 183 1.63 -12.80 -7.36
CA GLY A 183 0.66 -13.76 -7.89
C GLY A 183 -0.78 -13.35 -7.58
N HIS A 184 -1.66 -14.31 -7.31
CA HIS A 184 -3.02 -14.01 -6.86
C HIS A 184 -3.03 -13.53 -5.41
N MET A 185 -3.97 -12.66 -5.08
CA MET A 185 -4.09 -12.10 -3.72
C MET A 185 -4.34 -13.11 -2.60
N TRP A 186 -4.79 -14.33 -2.94
CA TRP A 186 -5.01 -15.45 -2.01
C TRP A 186 -3.82 -16.41 -1.90
N ASN A 187 -2.68 -16.12 -2.55
CA ASN A 187 -1.51 -16.99 -2.46
C ASN A 187 -0.83 -16.97 -1.08
N SER A 188 -1.03 -15.91 -0.29
CA SER A 188 -0.54 -15.87 1.07
C SER A 188 -1.52 -15.16 2.00
N ALA A 189 -1.50 -15.53 3.28
CA ALA A 189 -2.39 -14.97 4.28
C ALA A 189 -1.85 -13.61 4.80
N PRO A 190 -2.63 -12.52 4.70
CA PRO A 190 -2.23 -11.23 5.28
C PRO A 190 -2.11 -11.28 6.80
N SER A 191 -1.41 -10.31 7.40
CA SER A 191 -1.36 -10.22 8.87
C SER A 191 -2.71 -9.89 9.48
N LYS A 192 -2.94 -10.37 10.71
CA LYS A 192 -4.19 -10.12 11.46
C LYS A 192 -4.44 -8.63 11.67
N SER A 193 -3.38 -7.86 11.90
CA SER A 193 -3.40 -6.40 12.03
C SER A 193 -3.84 -5.72 10.74
N LEU A 194 -3.32 -6.14 9.58
CA LEU A 194 -3.71 -5.58 8.28
C LEU A 194 -5.19 -5.88 7.94
N VAL A 195 -5.64 -7.11 8.20
CA VAL A 195 -7.04 -7.50 8.02
C VAL A 195 -7.95 -6.69 8.95
N PHE A 196 -7.61 -6.63 10.24
CA PHE A 196 -8.39 -5.87 11.22
C PHE A 196 -8.49 -4.38 10.86
N ALA A 197 -7.36 -3.74 10.56
CA ALA A 197 -7.31 -2.33 10.17
C ALA A 197 -8.16 -2.06 8.91
N SER A 198 -8.09 -2.96 7.93
CA SER A 198 -8.86 -2.84 6.69
C SER A 198 -10.36 -2.99 6.91
N ILE A 199 -10.78 -4.02 7.67
CA ILE A 199 -12.19 -4.25 8.01
C ILE A 199 -12.73 -3.10 8.84
N ALA A 200 -11.99 -2.65 9.85
CA ALA A 200 -12.38 -1.52 10.69
C ALA A 200 -12.53 -0.23 9.85
N GLY A 201 -11.60 0.02 8.92
CA GLY A 201 -11.67 1.19 8.03
C GLY A 201 -12.85 1.15 7.06
N ILE A 202 -13.16 -0.02 6.49
CA ILE A 202 -14.32 -0.20 5.62
C ILE A 202 -15.62 -0.05 6.43
N ALA A 203 -15.71 -0.69 7.59
CA ALA A 203 -16.88 -0.60 8.46
C ALA A 203 -17.13 0.84 8.90
N PHE A 204 -16.08 1.57 9.28
CA PHE A 204 -16.15 2.99 9.59
C PHE A 204 -16.72 3.81 8.44
N GLY A 205 -16.20 3.61 7.21
CA GLY A 205 -16.70 4.27 6.01
C GLY A 205 -18.19 3.98 5.76
N ILE A 206 -18.61 2.72 5.89
CA ILE A 206 -20.01 2.30 5.69
C ILE A 206 -20.92 2.93 6.75
N VAL A 207 -20.57 2.85 8.03
CA VAL A 207 -21.38 3.38 9.14
C VAL A 207 -21.59 4.88 8.97
N ILE A 208 -20.53 5.63 8.69
CA ILE A 208 -20.61 7.07 8.51
C ILE A 208 -21.44 7.44 7.27
N SER A 209 -21.29 6.71 6.17
CA SER A 209 -22.02 6.97 4.92
C SER A 209 -23.49 6.57 5.00
N TYR A 210 -23.83 5.55 5.79
CA TYR A 210 -25.20 5.08 5.97
C TYR A 210 -26.00 5.98 6.92
N TYR A 211 -25.42 6.31 8.08
CA TYR A 211 -26.09 7.16 9.08
C TYR A 211 -25.95 8.66 8.80
N GLY A 212 -25.10 9.07 7.86
CA GLY A 212 -24.87 10.47 7.53
C GLY A 212 -24.15 11.24 8.65
N ILE A 213 -23.21 10.60 9.34
CA ILE A 213 -22.45 11.24 10.42
C ILE A 213 -21.42 12.19 9.78
N MET A 214 -21.67 13.50 9.80
CA MET A 214 -20.81 14.54 9.21
C MET A 214 -20.70 14.53 7.67
N ILE A 215 -21.24 13.50 6.99
CA ILE A 215 -21.36 13.43 5.52
C ILE A 215 -22.81 13.16 5.11
N TYR A 216 -23.13 13.32 3.83
CA TYR A 216 -24.50 13.15 3.37
C TYR A 216 -24.86 11.65 3.34
N PRO A 217 -26.00 11.22 3.89
CA PRO A 217 -26.37 9.81 3.95
C PRO A 217 -26.68 9.26 2.56
N ILE A 218 -26.25 8.03 2.30
CA ILE A 218 -26.59 7.29 1.08
C ILE A 218 -27.36 6.01 1.42
N SER A 219 -28.20 5.57 0.48
CA SER A 219 -29.06 4.41 0.71
C SER A 219 -28.26 3.11 0.89
N ALA A 220 -28.80 2.15 1.65
CA ALA A 220 -28.20 0.82 1.78
C ALA A 220 -28.03 0.12 0.43
N TYR A 221 -28.95 0.38 -0.52
CA TYR A 221 -28.85 -0.15 -1.88
C TYR A 221 -27.62 0.39 -2.62
N SER A 222 -27.34 1.70 -2.51
CA SER A 222 -26.14 2.32 -3.10
C SER A 222 -24.85 1.74 -2.52
N ILE A 223 -24.82 1.49 -1.20
CA ILE A 223 -23.68 0.88 -0.50
C ILE A 223 -23.48 -0.56 -0.97
N LEU A 224 -24.55 -1.35 -1.02
CA LEU A 224 -24.49 -2.74 -1.47
C LEU A 224 -24.00 -2.85 -2.91
N LEU A 225 -24.55 -2.01 -3.81
CA LEU A 225 -24.13 -1.95 -5.21
C LEU A 225 -22.64 -1.63 -5.33
N LEU A 226 -22.14 -0.65 -4.56
CA LEU A 226 -20.72 -0.31 -4.51
C LEU A 226 -19.85 -1.49 -4.08
N ILE A 227 -20.25 -2.20 -3.03
CA ILE A 227 -19.49 -3.37 -2.52
C ILE A 227 -19.45 -4.46 -3.59
N VAL A 228 -20.60 -4.78 -4.22
CA VAL A 228 -20.69 -5.81 -5.26
C VAL A 228 -19.82 -5.44 -6.46
N LEU A 229 -19.94 -4.21 -6.97
CA LEU A 229 -19.12 -3.74 -8.09
C LEU A 229 -17.63 -3.70 -7.74
N GLY A 230 -17.29 -3.31 -6.52
CA GLY A 230 -15.92 -3.28 -6.04
C GLY A 230 -15.28 -4.66 -5.90
N ILE A 231 -16.05 -5.66 -5.44
CA ILE A 231 -15.59 -7.06 -5.38
C ILE A 231 -15.38 -7.62 -6.79
N ILE A 232 -16.34 -7.41 -7.70
CA ILE A 232 -16.20 -7.83 -9.10
C ILE A 232 -14.97 -7.19 -9.73
N PHE A 233 -14.79 -5.88 -9.51
CA PHE A 233 -13.65 -5.15 -10.03
C PHE A 233 -12.33 -5.66 -9.46
N ILE A 234 -12.19 -5.88 -8.14
CA ILE A 234 -10.90 -6.32 -7.59
C ILE A 234 -10.52 -7.72 -8.10
N LEU A 235 -11.51 -8.60 -8.28
CA LEU A 235 -11.27 -9.93 -8.85
C LEU A 235 -10.77 -9.83 -10.29
N ALA A 236 -11.39 -8.98 -11.11
CA ALA A 236 -10.91 -8.71 -12.48
C ALA A 236 -9.54 -8.02 -12.50
N PHE A 237 -9.33 -7.07 -11.59
CA PHE A 237 -8.12 -6.29 -11.45
C PHE A 237 -6.92 -7.18 -11.07
N ASP A 238 -7.12 -8.19 -10.22
CA ASP A 238 -6.06 -9.13 -9.83
C ASP A 238 -5.47 -9.86 -11.06
N TYR A 239 -6.30 -10.26 -12.02
CA TYR A 239 -5.84 -10.83 -13.30
C TYR A 239 -5.02 -9.84 -14.13
N VAL A 240 -5.49 -8.60 -14.25
CA VAL A 240 -4.78 -7.53 -14.98
C VAL A 240 -3.42 -7.28 -14.35
N LYS A 241 -3.37 -7.20 -13.02
CA LYS A 241 -2.13 -7.01 -12.25
C LYS A 241 -1.16 -8.17 -12.45
N ILE A 242 -1.61 -9.42 -12.42
CA ILE A 242 -0.75 -10.59 -12.67
C ILE A 242 -0.19 -10.57 -14.08
N TYR A 243 -1.02 -10.27 -15.08
CA TYR A 243 -0.57 -10.15 -16.46
C TYR A 243 0.50 -9.05 -16.60
N LEU A 244 0.26 -7.89 -15.99
CA LEU A 244 1.19 -6.77 -15.97
C LEU A 244 2.52 -7.14 -15.32
N PHE A 245 2.50 -7.72 -14.12
CA PHE A 245 3.69 -8.08 -13.38
C PHE A 245 4.52 -9.14 -14.12
N ARG A 246 3.87 -10.12 -14.76
CA ARG A 246 4.55 -11.10 -15.62
C ARG A 246 5.22 -10.43 -16.83
N LYS A 247 4.51 -9.53 -17.51
CA LYS A 247 5.04 -8.80 -18.69
C LYS A 247 6.23 -7.92 -18.33
N LEU A 248 6.14 -7.25 -17.19
CA LEU A 248 7.18 -6.36 -16.67
C LEU A 248 8.30 -7.10 -15.91
N LYS A 249 8.21 -8.43 -15.80
CA LYS A 249 9.18 -9.29 -15.09
C LYS A 249 9.43 -8.82 -13.65
N ILE A 250 8.39 -8.32 -12.99
CA ILE A 250 8.41 -8.06 -11.54
C ILE A 250 8.45 -9.44 -10.88
N ARG A 251 9.65 -9.83 -10.45
CA ARG A 251 9.92 -11.04 -9.67
C ARG A 251 9.66 -10.76 -8.22
#